data_AF-A0A6V8QUC5-F1
#
_entry.id   AF-A0A6V8QUC5-F1
#
_cell.length_a   1.000
_cell.length_b   1.000
_cell.length_c   1.000
_cell.angle_alpha   90.00
_cell.angle_beta   90.00
_cell.angle_gamma   90.00
#
_symmetry.space_group_name_H-M   'P 1'
#
loop_
_entity.id
_entity.type
_entity.pdbx_description
1 polymer ?
#
loop_
_entity_poly.entity_id
_entity_poly.type
_entity_poly.pdbx_seq_one_letter_code
_entity_poly.pdbx_strand_id
1 'polypeptide(L)'
;MPSTCLPPSSQTYDAGAKPASSRFLDMNDRSAGGRRRRSSSILQVYHEPPETLEQMSDQAVVPNMNANWTNQKGAWTIHIVLIAALKILYDVIPGSSQEASWTLTNMTYMVGSYIMFHYVRGIPFDFNGGAFDNLNMWEQIDNGAQYTPTKKFLLSVPIVLFLISTHYTHYDSTYFVINFLATLAVVIPKLPFSHRMRFSFFSDIPEEE
;
A
#
# COMPACT_ATOMS: atom_id res chain seq x y z
N MET A 1 43.38 52.08 37.07
CA MET A 1 43.09 53.49 37.36
C MET A 1 43.36 54.31 36.10
N PRO A 2 42.46 55.21 35.66
CA PRO A 2 41.01 55.21 35.93
C PRO A 2 40.14 55.52 34.65
N SER A 3 38.85 55.10 34.68
CA SER A 3 37.64 55.89 34.28
C SER A 3 37.49 56.44 32.83
N THR A 4 36.34 56.74 32.21
CA THR A 4 34.85 56.67 32.44
C THR A 4 34.16 57.02 31.08
N CYS A 5 32.87 56.87 30.77
CA CYS A 5 31.64 56.45 31.48
C CYS A 5 30.54 55.92 30.51
N LEU A 6 29.35 55.63 31.05
CA LEU A 6 28.02 55.67 30.39
C LEU A 6 27.09 56.54 31.27
N PRO A 7 25.80 56.79 30.93
CA PRO A 7 25.16 57.13 29.66
C PRO A 7 24.69 58.63 29.77
N PRO A 8 23.40 59.05 29.72
CA PRO A 8 22.29 58.82 28.78
C PRO A 8 21.68 60.12 28.18
N SER A 9 20.82 60.00 27.16
CA SER A 9 19.66 60.91 26.97
C SER A 9 18.52 60.28 26.16
N SER A 10 17.29 60.61 26.55
CA SER A 10 16.03 60.18 25.95
C SER A 10 15.22 61.40 25.45
N GLN A 11 14.07 61.12 24.81
CA GLN A 11 13.04 62.05 24.30
C GLN A 11 13.34 62.61 22.88
N THR A 12 12.46 62.57 21.85
CA THR A 12 11.01 62.88 21.70
C THR A 12 10.69 64.35 21.98
N TYR A 13 9.85 65.10 21.25
CA TYR A 13 8.78 64.83 20.28
C TYR A 13 9.00 65.73 19.02
N ASP A 14 8.21 65.82 17.94
CA ASP A 14 6.76 66.07 17.71
C ASP A 14 6.55 66.12 16.17
N ALA A 15 5.37 66.19 15.53
CA ALA A 15 3.96 66.05 15.91
C ALA A 15 3.16 65.64 14.64
N GLY A 16 2.04 64.92 14.78
CA GLY A 16 1.30 64.38 13.62
C GLY A 16 -0.10 63.84 13.96
N ALA A 17 -0.95 64.71 14.50
CA ALA A 17 -2.37 64.58 14.87
C ALA A 17 -3.14 63.23 14.70
N LYS A 18 -3.73 62.86 15.85
CA LYS A 18 -4.68 61.79 16.23
C LYS A 18 -6.04 61.70 15.47
N PRO A 19 -6.89 60.68 15.75
CA PRO A 19 -7.84 60.09 14.79
C PRO A 19 -9.33 60.44 15.03
N ALA A 20 -10.23 59.83 14.23
CA ALA A 20 -11.67 59.87 14.46
C ALA A 20 -12.33 58.47 14.50
N SER A 21 -13.13 58.28 15.55
CA SER A 21 -14.05 57.19 15.93
C SER A 21 -14.58 56.21 14.87
N SER A 22 -14.74 54.97 15.33
CA SER A 22 -15.61 53.93 14.76
C SER A 22 -17.05 54.38 14.50
N ARG A 23 -17.70 53.73 13.52
CA ARG A 23 -19.16 53.55 13.51
C ARG A 23 -19.50 52.15 12.99
N PHE A 24 -20.25 51.43 13.83
CA PHE A 24 -20.75 50.08 13.58
C PHE A 24 -21.89 50.14 12.54
N LEU A 25 -21.79 49.35 11.46
CA LEU A 25 -22.95 48.98 10.64
C LEU A 25 -22.79 47.51 10.22
N ASP A 26 -23.57 46.67 10.88
CA ASP A 26 -23.91 45.32 10.43
C ASP A 26 -24.84 45.40 9.20
N MET A 27 -24.52 44.64 8.15
CA MET A 27 -25.54 44.07 7.27
C MET A 27 -24.95 42.98 6.37
N ASN A 28 -25.41 41.74 6.59
CA ASN A 28 -25.39 40.57 5.70
C ASN A 28 -24.83 40.80 4.27
N ASP A 29 -23.70 40.16 3.95
CA ASP A 29 -23.64 39.39 2.70
C ASP A 29 -23.66 37.89 3.03
N ARG A 30 -24.81 37.27 2.82
CA ARG A 30 -24.98 35.81 2.84
C ARG A 30 -24.64 35.24 1.47
N SER A 31 -23.43 35.48 0.98
CA SER A 31 -22.88 34.68 -0.11
C SER A 31 -22.44 33.34 0.48
N ALA A 32 -23.32 32.34 0.36
CA ALA A 32 -23.06 30.99 0.83
C ALA A 32 -21.79 30.47 0.15
N GLY A 33 -20.68 30.46 0.91
CA GLY A 33 -19.43 29.80 0.55
C GLY A 33 -19.70 28.31 0.47
N GLY A 34 -20.18 27.87 -0.70
CA GLY A 34 -20.53 26.49 -0.94
C GLY A 34 -19.31 25.64 -0.64
N ARG A 35 -19.37 24.85 0.44
CA ARG A 35 -18.39 23.81 0.75
C ARG A 35 -18.17 23.03 -0.53
N ARG A 36 -17.03 23.28 -1.20
CA ARG A 36 -16.63 22.54 -2.40
C ARG A 36 -16.48 21.11 -1.90
N ARG A 37 -17.51 20.31 -2.16
CA ARG A 37 -17.55 18.88 -1.87
C ARG A 37 -16.40 18.27 -2.64
N ARG A 38 -15.23 18.17 -2.00
CA ARG A 38 -14.03 17.52 -2.57
C ARG A 38 -14.51 16.18 -3.09
N SER A 39 -14.38 15.94 -4.39
CA SER A 39 -14.89 14.73 -5.00
C SER A 39 -14.29 13.53 -4.28
N SER A 40 -15.13 12.81 -3.54
CA SER A 40 -14.73 11.62 -2.79
C SER A 40 -14.37 10.54 -3.80
N SER A 41 -13.08 10.45 -4.14
CA SER A 41 -12.59 9.37 -4.99
C SER A 41 -12.81 8.06 -4.26
N ILE A 42 -13.62 7.17 -4.85
CA ILE A 42 -13.86 5.83 -4.31
C ILE A 42 -12.55 5.03 -4.14
N LEU A 43 -11.53 5.39 -4.92
CA LEU A 43 -10.19 4.84 -4.88
C LEU A 43 -9.19 5.99 -4.65
N GLN A 44 -8.56 6.02 -3.48
CA GLN A 44 -7.39 6.86 -3.23
C GLN A 44 -6.13 6.02 -3.43
N VAL A 45 -5.27 6.45 -4.35
CA VAL A 45 -3.90 5.93 -4.47
C VAL A 45 -3.01 6.79 -3.59
N TYR A 46 -2.51 6.22 -2.50
CA TYR A 46 -1.49 6.83 -1.66
C TYR A 46 -0.14 6.22 -2.02
N HIS A 47 0.85 7.07 -2.31
CA HIS A 47 2.23 6.63 -2.44
C HIS A 47 2.91 6.79 -1.08
N GLU A 48 3.36 5.68 -0.50
CA GLU A 48 4.03 5.70 0.80
C GLU A 48 5.39 6.42 0.66
N PRO A 49 5.80 7.27 1.62
CA PRO A 49 7.10 7.94 1.56
C PRO A 49 8.27 6.95 1.39
N PRO A 50 9.41 7.41 0.83
CA PRO A 50 10.65 6.65 0.95
C PRO A 50 10.99 6.46 2.44
N GLU A 51 11.63 5.34 2.77
CA GLU A 51 12.07 5.09 4.15
C GLU A 51 13.12 6.10 4.60
N THR A 52 13.15 6.36 5.91
CA THR A 52 14.20 7.17 6.50
C THR A 52 15.54 6.42 6.45
N LEU A 53 16.65 7.15 6.46
CA LEU A 53 17.99 6.54 6.49
C LEU A 53 18.19 5.66 7.74
N GLU A 54 17.52 6.00 8.85
CA GLU A 54 17.49 5.20 10.08
C GLU A 54 16.78 3.86 9.84
N GLN A 55 15.56 3.87 9.30
CA GLN A 55 14.83 2.65 8.94
C GLN A 55 15.62 1.78 7.96
N MET A 56 16.25 2.37 6.94
CA MET A 56 17.09 1.63 5.99
C MET A 56 18.33 1.01 6.66
N SER A 57 18.93 1.72 7.62
CA SER A 57 20.06 1.22 8.43
C SER A 57 19.62 0.06 9.32
N ASP A 58 18.48 0.18 9.99
CA ASP A 58 17.93 -0.87 10.86
C ASP A 58 17.57 -2.12 10.06
N GLN A 59 16.91 -1.97 8.91
CA GLN A 59 16.64 -3.08 7.97
C GLN A 59 17.92 -3.78 7.47
N ALA A 60 19.04 -3.06 7.34
CA ALA A 60 20.30 -3.62 6.87
C ALA A 60 21.03 -4.46 7.95
N VAL A 61 20.81 -4.16 9.23
CA VAL A 61 21.41 -4.89 10.37
C VAL A 61 20.52 -6.05 10.83
N VAL A 62 19.20 -5.92 10.66
CA VAL A 62 18.20 -6.88 11.13
C VAL A 62 17.93 -8.00 10.11
N PRO A 63 18.06 -9.29 10.49
CA PRO A 63 17.75 -10.39 9.58
C PRO A 63 16.23 -10.54 9.36
N ASN A 64 15.74 -10.23 8.17
CA ASN A 64 14.32 -10.37 7.83
C ASN A 64 13.88 -11.84 7.63
N MET A 65 13.63 -12.55 8.73
CA MET A 65 13.11 -13.93 8.69
C MET A 65 11.70 -14.04 8.08
N ASN A 66 10.89 -12.97 8.10
CA ASN A 66 9.53 -12.95 7.55
C ASN A 66 9.51 -13.13 6.03
N ALA A 67 10.54 -12.63 5.33
CA ALA A 67 10.68 -12.78 3.88
C ALA A 67 11.75 -13.81 3.46
N ASN A 68 12.82 -14.01 4.23
CA ASN A 68 13.97 -14.84 3.85
C ASN A 68 13.62 -16.30 3.52
N TRP A 69 12.58 -16.88 4.13
CA TRP A 69 12.17 -18.26 3.86
C TRP A 69 11.69 -18.47 2.41
N THR A 70 11.22 -17.42 1.72
CA THR A 70 10.78 -17.48 0.31
C THR A 70 11.90 -17.85 -0.67
N ASN A 71 13.17 -17.66 -0.28
CA ASN A 71 14.34 -18.09 -1.06
C ASN A 71 14.64 -19.59 -0.93
N GLN A 72 13.98 -20.32 -0.03
CA GLN A 72 14.19 -21.76 0.11
C GLN A 72 13.43 -22.53 -0.98
N LYS A 73 14.05 -23.58 -1.55
CA LYS A 73 13.43 -24.39 -2.61
C LYS A 73 12.08 -25.00 -2.19
N GLY A 74 11.93 -25.40 -0.92
CA GLY A 74 10.66 -25.89 -0.37
C GLY A 74 9.55 -24.84 -0.39
N ALA A 75 9.89 -23.56 -0.21
CA ALA A 75 8.95 -22.44 -0.33
C ALA A 75 8.47 -22.23 -1.77
N TRP A 76 9.22 -22.67 -2.79
CA TRP A 76 8.74 -22.65 -4.17
C TRP A 76 7.83 -23.85 -4.44
N THR A 77 8.23 -25.03 -3.94
CA THR A 77 7.44 -26.27 -4.05
C THR A 77 6.06 -26.14 -3.39
N ILE A 78 5.92 -25.43 -2.27
CA ILE A 78 4.63 -25.31 -1.57
C ILE A 78 3.55 -24.65 -2.45
N HIS A 79 3.89 -23.73 -3.35
CA HIS A 79 2.92 -23.13 -4.28
C HIS A 79 2.33 -24.18 -5.22
N ILE A 80 3.16 -25.09 -5.74
CA ILE A 80 2.72 -26.19 -6.62
C ILE A 80 1.84 -27.18 -5.83
N VAL A 81 2.25 -27.52 -4.60
CA VAL A 81 1.49 -28.41 -3.71
C VAL A 81 0.14 -27.81 -3.32
N LEU A 82 0.08 -26.52 -2.99
CA LEU A 82 -1.15 -25.80 -2.66
C LEU A 82 -2.12 -25.75 -3.85
N ILE A 83 -1.62 -25.46 -5.05
CA ILE A 83 -2.44 -25.46 -6.28
C ILE A 83 -3.00 -26.85 -6.55
N ALA A 84 -2.18 -27.90 -6.45
CA ALA A 84 -2.62 -29.29 -6.64
C ALA A 84 -3.64 -29.71 -5.57
N ALA A 85 -3.42 -29.35 -4.30
CA ALA A 85 -4.33 -29.64 -3.20
C ALA A 85 -5.69 -28.91 -3.36
N LEU A 86 -5.66 -27.63 -3.76
CA LEU A 86 -6.88 -26.87 -4.08
C LEU A 86 -7.65 -27.52 -5.25
N LYS A 87 -6.95 -27.95 -6.31
CA LYS A 87 -7.60 -28.59 -7.45
C LYS A 87 -8.28 -29.91 -7.05
N ILE A 88 -7.58 -30.76 -6.29
CA ILE A 88 -8.16 -32.00 -5.74
C ILE A 88 -9.36 -31.70 -4.84
N LEU A 89 -9.26 -30.68 -3.98
CA LEU A 89 -10.34 -30.28 -3.08
C LEU A 89 -11.63 -29.89 -3.84
N TYR A 90 -11.50 -29.10 -4.92
CA TYR A 90 -12.65 -28.68 -5.73
C TYR A 90 -13.17 -29.77 -6.67
N ASP A 91 -12.33 -30.72 -7.10
CA ASP A 91 -12.73 -31.87 -7.94
C ASP A 91 -13.53 -32.94 -7.17
N VAL A 92 -13.32 -33.05 -5.86
CA VAL A 92 -14.07 -33.99 -5.00
C VAL A 92 -15.50 -33.51 -4.74
N ILE A 93 -15.85 -32.25 -5.04
CA ILE A 93 -17.19 -31.70 -4.84
C ILE A 93 -18.19 -32.31 -5.86
N PRO A 94 -19.21 -33.07 -5.42
CA PRO A 94 -20.17 -33.69 -6.34
C PRO A 94 -20.94 -32.64 -7.14
N GLY A 95 -20.99 -32.81 -8.46
CA GLY A 95 -21.67 -31.88 -9.37
C GLY A 95 -20.87 -30.63 -9.74
N SER A 96 -19.63 -30.47 -9.25
CA SER A 96 -18.71 -29.44 -9.74
C SER A 96 -18.35 -29.70 -11.21
N SER A 97 -18.43 -28.66 -12.06
CA SER A 97 -17.90 -28.73 -13.42
C SER A 97 -16.38 -28.54 -13.41
N GLN A 98 -15.70 -29.02 -14.45
CA GLN A 98 -14.25 -28.90 -14.55
C GLN A 98 -13.80 -27.44 -14.63
N GLU A 99 -14.55 -26.61 -15.36
CA GLU A 99 -14.34 -25.17 -15.54
C GLU A 99 -14.55 -24.40 -14.22
N ALA A 100 -15.58 -24.77 -13.46
CA ALA A 100 -15.84 -24.23 -12.14
C ALA A 100 -14.71 -24.58 -11.15
N SER A 101 -14.25 -25.85 -11.13
CA SER A 101 -13.15 -26.30 -10.28
C SER A 101 -11.83 -25.57 -10.58
N TRP A 102 -11.46 -25.40 -11.86
CA TRP A 102 -10.28 -24.62 -12.24
C TRP A 102 -10.41 -23.14 -11.85
N THR A 103 -11.57 -22.54 -12.08
CA THR A 103 -11.84 -21.14 -11.69
C THR A 103 -11.77 -20.96 -10.18
N LEU A 104 -12.35 -21.85 -9.38
CA LEU A 104 -12.25 -21.82 -7.92
C LEU A 104 -10.81 -22.02 -7.43
N THR A 105 -10.07 -22.95 -8.05
CA THR A 105 -8.63 -23.16 -7.77
C THR A 105 -7.82 -21.88 -8.00
N ASN A 106 -8.03 -21.23 -9.15
CA ASN A 106 -7.37 -19.97 -9.49
C ASN A 106 -7.77 -18.85 -8.53
N MET A 107 -9.07 -18.61 -8.34
CA MET A 107 -9.59 -17.58 -7.42
C MET A 107 -9.04 -17.73 -5.99
N THR A 108 -9.09 -18.92 -5.41
CA THR A 108 -8.61 -19.16 -4.04
C THR A 108 -7.09 -18.98 -3.92
N TYR A 109 -6.32 -19.42 -4.92
CA TYR A 109 -4.89 -19.15 -4.97
C TYR A 109 -4.59 -17.64 -5.08
N MET A 110 -5.33 -16.90 -5.91
CA MET A 110 -5.17 -15.46 -6.07
C MET A 110 -5.48 -14.71 -4.77
N VAL A 111 -6.60 -15.02 -4.10
CA VAL A 111 -6.97 -14.42 -2.81
C VAL A 111 -5.92 -14.72 -1.75
N GLY A 112 -5.49 -15.98 -1.61
CA GLY A 112 -4.43 -16.36 -0.67
C GLY A 112 -3.10 -15.64 -0.94
N SER A 113 -2.69 -15.57 -2.22
CA SER A 113 -1.48 -14.85 -2.64
C SER A 113 -1.57 -13.35 -2.39
N TYR A 114 -2.74 -12.72 -2.60
CA TYR A 114 -2.96 -11.31 -2.31
C TYR A 114 -2.83 -11.03 -0.81
N ILE A 115 -3.52 -11.82 0.02
CA ILE A 115 -3.47 -11.68 1.49
C ILE A 115 -2.03 -11.78 1.97
N MET A 116 -1.36 -12.88 1.60
CA MET A 116 -0.01 -13.21 2.03
C MET A 116 1.04 -12.17 1.61
N PHE A 117 1.05 -11.74 0.33
CA PHE A 117 2.13 -10.92 -0.20
C PHE A 117 1.86 -9.41 -0.17
N HIS A 118 0.59 -8.98 -0.18
CA HIS A 118 0.24 -7.56 -0.38
C HIS A 118 -0.61 -6.96 0.73
N TYR A 119 -1.43 -7.76 1.43
CA TYR A 119 -2.25 -7.27 2.55
C TYR A 119 -1.47 -7.30 3.88
N VAL A 120 -0.77 -8.40 4.18
CA VAL A 120 0.06 -8.52 5.39
C VAL A 120 1.28 -7.59 5.29
N ARG A 121 1.44 -6.73 6.29
CA ARG A 121 2.56 -5.78 6.44
C ARG A 121 3.31 -6.00 7.74
N GLY A 122 4.50 -5.40 7.83
CA GLY A 122 5.36 -5.54 8.99
C GLY A 122 5.83 -6.98 9.17
N ILE A 123 6.09 -7.33 10.41
CA ILE A 123 6.55 -8.65 10.84
C ILE A 123 5.79 -9.06 12.11
N PRO A 124 5.59 -10.36 12.38
CA PRO A 124 4.79 -10.81 13.53
C PRO A 124 5.46 -10.63 14.91
N PHE A 125 6.69 -10.11 14.99
CA PHE A 125 7.44 -9.98 16.24
C PHE A 125 8.14 -8.62 16.36
N ASP A 126 7.87 -7.90 17.46
CA ASP A 126 8.25 -6.50 17.69
C ASP A 126 9.70 -6.29 18.19
N PHE A 127 10.65 -7.06 17.66
CA PHE A 127 12.07 -6.96 18.05
C PHE A 127 12.87 -5.94 17.21
N ASN A 128 12.24 -5.32 16.22
CA ASN A 128 12.90 -4.56 15.16
C ASN A 128 12.47 -3.08 15.09
N GLY A 129 11.86 -2.54 16.15
CA GLY A 129 11.56 -1.11 16.28
C GLY A 129 10.66 -0.51 15.19
N GLY A 130 9.77 -1.31 14.60
CA GLY A 130 8.90 -0.90 13.49
C GLY A 130 9.60 -0.76 12.13
N ALA A 131 10.85 -1.21 11.97
CA ALA A 131 11.65 -1.02 10.75
C ALA A 131 10.99 -1.56 9.46
N PHE A 132 10.03 -2.48 9.54
CA PHE A 132 9.37 -3.10 8.37
C PHE A 132 7.86 -2.79 8.27
N ASP A 133 7.28 -1.99 9.18
CA ASP A 133 5.81 -1.85 9.32
C ASP A 133 5.14 -1.26 8.08
N ASN A 134 5.86 -0.39 7.39
CA ASN A 134 5.45 0.26 6.14
C ASN A 134 5.59 -0.65 4.90
N LEU A 135 6.18 -1.84 5.02
CA LEU A 135 6.40 -2.77 3.91
C LEU A 135 5.49 -3.99 3.99
N ASN A 136 4.87 -4.33 2.86
CA ASN A 136 4.22 -5.64 2.72
C ASN A 136 5.27 -6.75 2.47
N MET A 137 4.86 -8.01 2.62
CA MET A 137 5.77 -9.15 2.45
C MET A 137 6.43 -9.19 1.05
N TRP A 138 5.75 -8.76 -0.02
CA TRP A 138 6.33 -8.69 -1.37
C TRP A 138 7.52 -7.72 -1.45
N GLU A 139 7.38 -6.56 -0.82
CA GLU A 139 8.39 -5.51 -0.79
C GLU A 139 9.59 -5.92 0.06
N GLN A 140 9.34 -6.63 1.17
CA GLN A 140 10.36 -7.18 2.05
C GLN A 140 11.26 -8.25 1.38
N ILE A 141 10.76 -9.02 0.40
CA ILE A 141 11.55 -10.07 -0.27
C ILE A 141 12.80 -9.46 -0.92
N ASP A 142 13.95 -10.10 -0.68
CA ASP A 142 15.27 -9.74 -1.19
C ASP A 142 15.65 -8.27 -0.92
N ASN A 143 15.27 -7.73 0.24
CA ASN A 143 15.52 -6.35 0.65
C ASN A 143 15.05 -5.32 -0.41
N GLY A 144 13.85 -5.53 -0.95
CA GLY A 144 13.28 -4.67 -2.00
C GLY A 144 13.83 -4.91 -3.41
N ALA A 145 14.91 -5.70 -3.58
CA ALA A 145 15.52 -5.94 -4.89
C ALA A 145 14.50 -6.51 -5.89
N GLN A 146 14.53 -6.00 -7.12
CA GLN A 146 13.61 -6.38 -8.18
C GLN A 146 14.22 -7.45 -9.10
N TYR A 147 13.37 -8.19 -9.80
CA TYR A 147 13.79 -9.21 -10.79
C TYR A 147 14.70 -10.33 -10.27
N THR A 148 14.70 -10.59 -8.96
CA THR A 148 15.39 -11.73 -8.35
C THR A 148 14.77 -13.07 -8.79
N PRO A 149 15.47 -14.21 -8.63
CA PRO A 149 14.90 -15.53 -8.98
C PRO A 149 13.59 -15.81 -8.24
N THR A 150 13.52 -15.49 -6.95
CA THR A 150 12.34 -15.67 -6.10
C THR A 150 11.17 -14.79 -6.55
N LYS A 151 11.38 -13.49 -6.79
CA LYS A 151 10.31 -12.62 -7.32
C LYS A 151 9.87 -13.02 -8.73
N LYS A 152 10.79 -13.46 -9.60
CA LYS A 152 10.43 -14.00 -10.93
C LYS A 152 9.55 -15.24 -10.84
N PHE A 153 9.87 -16.17 -9.93
CA PHE A 153 9.05 -17.36 -9.68
C PHE A 153 7.67 -16.97 -9.11
N LEU A 154 7.62 -16.20 -8.03
CA LEU A 154 6.37 -15.80 -7.38
C LEU A 154 5.46 -14.91 -8.25
N LEU A 155 6.05 -14.19 -9.21
CA LEU A 155 5.31 -13.47 -10.26
C LEU A 155 4.78 -14.42 -11.35
N SER A 156 5.52 -15.47 -11.72
CA SER A 156 5.10 -16.38 -12.80
C SER A 156 4.02 -17.37 -12.38
N VAL A 157 4.01 -17.86 -11.13
CA VAL A 157 2.99 -18.81 -10.66
C VAL A 157 1.54 -18.36 -10.92
N PRO A 158 1.08 -17.16 -10.52
CA PRO A 158 -0.29 -16.72 -10.81
C PRO A 158 -0.57 -16.61 -12.32
N ILE A 159 0.42 -16.17 -13.12
CA ILE A 159 0.27 -16.05 -14.58
C ILE A 159 0.13 -17.44 -15.23
N VAL A 160 0.93 -18.42 -14.80
CA VAL A 160 0.86 -19.79 -15.31
C VAL A 160 -0.44 -20.48 -14.88
N LEU A 161 -0.87 -20.29 -13.62
CA LEU A 161 -2.14 -20.83 -13.14
C LEU A 161 -3.34 -20.26 -13.91
N PHE A 162 -3.32 -18.95 -14.19
CA PHE A 162 -4.32 -18.30 -15.04
C PHE A 162 -4.39 -18.93 -16.44
N LEU A 163 -3.23 -19.10 -17.11
CA LEU A 163 -3.18 -19.69 -18.45
C LEU A 163 -3.68 -21.15 -18.47
N ILE A 164 -3.32 -21.93 -17.45
CA ILE A 164 -3.83 -23.30 -17.25
C ILE A 164 -5.35 -23.27 -17.05
N SER A 165 -5.86 -22.40 -16.16
CA SER A 165 -7.29 -22.26 -15.90
C SER A 165 -8.05 -21.88 -17.17
N THR A 166 -7.58 -20.88 -17.93
CA THR A 166 -8.18 -20.45 -19.20
C THR A 166 -8.23 -21.57 -20.24
N HIS A 167 -7.18 -22.39 -20.32
CA HIS A 167 -7.13 -23.53 -21.24
C HIS A 167 -8.18 -24.58 -20.88
N TYR A 168 -8.29 -24.94 -19.59
CA TYR A 168 -9.27 -25.93 -19.12
C TYR A 168 -10.70 -25.39 -18.94
N THR A 169 -10.91 -24.07 -18.92
CA THR A 169 -12.24 -23.44 -19.06
C THR A 169 -12.62 -23.22 -20.53
N HIS A 170 -11.96 -23.91 -21.46
CA HIS A 170 -12.22 -23.89 -22.90
C HIS A 170 -12.28 -22.47 -23.53
N TYR A 171 -11.53 -21.52 -22.98
CA TYR A 171 -11.53 -20.11 -23.39
C TYR A 171 -12.90 -19.41 -23.29
N ASP A 172 -13.83 -19.92 -22.47
CA ASP A 172 -15.09 -19.24 -22.19
C ASP A 172 -14.85 -17.82 -21.63
N SER A 173 -15.56 -16.84 -22.20
CA SER A 173 -15.39 -15.42 -21.89
C SER A 173 -15.69 -15.07 -20.43
N THR A 174 -16.63 -15.75 -19.78
CA THR A 174 -17.05 -15.47 -18.40
C THR A 174 -15.96 -15.92 -17.44
N TYR A 175 -15.54 -17.18 -17.55
CA TYR A 175 -14.45 -17.72 -16.74
C TYR A 175 -13.12 -17.01 -17.04
N PHE A 176 -12.86 -16.63 -18.30
CA PHE A 176 -11.69 -15.84 -18.67
C PHE A 176 -11.66 -14.50 -17.92
N VAL A 177 -12.73 -13.70 -17.98
CA VAL A 177 -12.76 -12.37 -17.35
C VAL A 177 -12.60 -12.47 -15.83
N ILE A 178 -13.28 -13.42 -15.18
CA ILE A 178 -13.16 -13.64 -13.73
C ILE A 178 -11.71 -13.98 -13.36
N ASN A 179 -11.14 -14.99 -14.02
CA ASN A 179 -9.78 -15.45 -13.72
C ASN A 179 -8.73 -14.38 -14.07
N PHE A 180 -8.93 -13.61 -15.13
CA PHE A 180 -8.03 -12.54 -15.56
C PHE A 180 -8.03 -11.37 -14.57
N LEU A 181 -9.20 -10.89 -14.13
CA LEU A 181 -9.30 -9.79 -13.16
C LEU A 181 -8.67 -10.18 -11.81
N ALA A 182 -8.90 -11.41 -11.34
CA ALA A 182 -8.26 -11.91 -10.13
C ALA A 182 -6.72 -11.99 -10.27
N THR A 183 -6.23 -12.40 -11.44
CA THR A 183 -4.80 -12.43 -11.75
C THR A 183 -4.20 -11.02 -11.79
N LEU A 184 -4.87 -10.06 -12.42
CA LEU A 184 -4.44 -8.66 -12.44
C LEU A 184 -4.33 -8.07 -11.03
N ALA A 185 -5.31 -8.33 -10.15
CA ALA A 185 -5.27 -7.86 -8.75
C ALA A 185 -4.04 -8.38 -7.97
N VAL A 186 -3.51 -9.55 -8.34
CA VAL A 186 -2.34 -10.18 -7.70
C VAL A 186 -1.02 -9.85 -8.39
N VAL A 187 -1.04 -9.63 -9.70
CA VAL A 187 0.13 -9.34 -10.55
C VAL A 187 0.47 -7.86 -10.57
N ILE A 188 -0.52 -6.96 -10.69
CA ILE A 188 -0.26 -5.51 -10.75
C ILE A 188 0.58 -5.04 -9.54
N PRO A 189 0.25 -5.38 -8.28
CA PRO A 189 1.04 -4.94 -7.12
C PRO A 189 2.43 -5.61 -6.99
N LYS A 190 2.74 -6.61 -7.84
CA LYS A 190 4.07 -7.23 -7.91
C LYS A 190 5.02 -6.52 -8.87
N LEU A 191 4.52 -5.67 -9.77
CA LEU A 191 5.33 -5.03 -10.80
C LEU A 191 6.13 -3.84 -10.24
N PRO A 192 7.35 -3.54 -10.72
CA PRO A 192 8.19 -2.51 -10.09
C PRO A 192 7.57 -1.11 -10.04
N PHE A 193 6.69 -0.76 -11.00
CA PHE A 193 6.00 0.54 -10.99
C PHE A 193 4.96 0.68 -9.87
N SER A 194 4.53 -0.42 -9.25
CA SER A 194 3.54 -0.42 -8.17
C SER A 194 4.16 -0.49 -6.78
N HIS A 195 5.50 -0.46 -6.68
CA HIS A 195 6.19 -0.43 -5.40
C HIS A 195 5.67 0.73 -4.54
N ARG A 196 5.31 0.48 -3.28
CA ARG A 196 4.75 1.46 -2.33
C ARG A 196 3.44 2.15 -2.75
N MET A 197 2.78 1.71 -3.83
CA MET A 197 1.42 2.13 -4.12
C MET A 197 0.45 1.43 -3.17
N ARG A 198 -0.32 2.22 -2.42
CA ARG A 198 -1.39 1.75 -1.54
C ARG A 198 -2.74 2.18 -2.11
N PHE A 199 -3.63 1.23 -2.25
CA PHE A 199 -5.02 1.46 -2.65
C PHE A 199 -5.89 1.49 -1.40
N SER A 200 -6.48 2.64 -1.10
CA SER A 200 -7.53 2.76 -0.09
C SER A 200 -8.88 2.92 -0.78
N PHE A 201 -9.84 2.09 -0.37
CA PHE A 201 -11.24 2.24 -0.72
C PHE A 201 -11.95 2.87 0.48
N PHE A 202 -12.60 4.02 0.26
CA PHE A 202 -13.31 4.78 1.30
C PHE A 202 -12.40 5.31 2.43
N SER A 203 -11.55 6.29 2.12
CA SER A 203 -11.00 7.18 3.13
C SER A 203 -12.05 8.24 3.50
N ASP A 204 -12.64 8.09 4.69
CA ASP A 204 -13.19 9.26 5.39
C ASP A 204 -12.04 10.24 5.60
N ILE A 205 -12.26 11.50 5.21
CA ILE A 205 -11.28 12.57 5.36
C ILE A 205 -11.11 12.78 6.87
N PRO A 206 -9.89 12.71 7.45
CA PRO A 206 -9.69 13.11 8.83
C PRO A 206 -10.13 14.57 8.97
N GLU A 207 -11.12 14.83 9.82
CA GLU A 207 -11.46 16.20 10.17
C GLU A 207 -10.27 16.77 10.97
N GLU A 208 -9.62 17.80 10.41
CA GLU A 208 -8.60 18.57 11.12
C GLU A 208 -9.32 19.38 12.22
N GLU A 209 -9.09 19.03 13.49
CA GLU A 209 -9.43 19.86 14.67
C GLU A 209 -8.39 20.98 14.90
#